data_AF-A0A2V5LMH2-F1
#
_entry.id   AF-A0A2V5LMH2-F1
#
_cell.length_a   1.000
_cell.length_b   1.000
_cell.length_c   1.000
_cell.angle_alpha   90.00
_cell.angle_beta   90.00
_cell.angle_gamma   90.00
#
_symmetry.space_group_name_H-M   'P 1'
#
loop_
_entity.id
_entity.type
_entity.pdbx_description
1 polymer ?
#
loop_
_entity_poly.entity_id
_entity_poly.type
_entity_poly.pdbx_seq_one_letter_code
_entity_poly.pdbx_strand_id
1 'polypeptide(L)'
;MSEERIEQTKSVVDAAGHIPADKKAALSAALSKLKPEVAQISQTHREHAESIARLVEASAHEATRPEKRPENLNRLSNELRQSVENFEGSHPRLVAFVTEYSALLSALGI
;
A
#
# COMPACT_ATOMS: atom_id res chain seq x y z
N MET A 1 -2.79 -11.93 -10.29
CA MET A 1 -2.33 -12.18 -8.91
C MET A 1 -2.11 -10.87 -8.14
N SER A 2 -1.06 -10.08 -8.41
CA SER A 2 -0.79 -8.84 -7.64
C SER A 2 -1.86 -7.76 -7.81
N GLU A 3 -2.35 -7.56 -9.03
CA GLU A 3 -3.43 -6.58 -9.31
C GLU A 3 -4.76 -6.96 -8.64
N GLU A 4 -5.10 -8.25 -8.64
CA GLU A 4 -6.31 -8.78 -8.00
C GLU A 4 -6.29 -8.56 -6.49
N ARG A 5 -5.13 -8.74 -5.84
CA ARG A 5 -4.93 -8.46 -4.41
C ARG A 5 -5.14 -6.97 -4.09
N ILE A 6 -4.67 -6.09 -4.97
CA ILE A 6 -4.88 -4.64 -4.83
C ILE A 6 -6.38 -4.31 -4.91
N GLU A 7 -7.14 -4.95 -5.81
CA GLU A 7 -8.59 -4.76 -5.89
C GLU A 7 -9.33 -5.33 -4.68
N GLN A 8 -8.94 -6.52 -4.20
CA GLN A 8 -9.50 -7.08 -2.98
C GLN A 8 -9.28 -6.16 -1.77
N THR A 9 -8.07 -5.60 -1.65
CA THR A 9 -7.73 -4.64 -0.60
C THR A 9 -8.63 -3.41 -0.66
N LYS A 10 -8.90 -2.88 -1.85
CA LYS A 10 -9.77 -1.72 -2.05
C LYS A 10 -11.20 -2.01 -1.58
N SER A 11 -11.73 -3.20 -1.85
CA SER A 11 -13.04 -3.63 -1.36
C SER A 11 -13.09 -3.72 0.17
N VAL A 12 -12.01 -4.18 0.82
CA VAL A 12 -11.95 -4.21 2.29
C VAL A 12 -11.92 -2.80 2.88
N VAL A 13 -11.14 -1.90 2.29
CA VAL A 13 -11.08 -0.49 2.71
C VAL A 13 -12.44 0.17 2.57
N ASP A 14 -13.15 -0.09 1.48
CA ASP A 14 -14.49 0.43 1.24
C ASP A 14 -15.50 -0.09 2.27
N ALA A 15 -15.44 -1.39 2.57
CA ALA A 15 -16.28 -2.05 3.57
C ALA A 15 -16.01 -1.61 5.02
N ALA A 16 -14.86 -0.99 5.31
CA ALA A 16 -14.48 -0.55 6.65
C ALA A 16 -15.30 0.66 7.14
N GLY A 17 -16.58 0.47 7.48
CA GLY A 17 -17.54 1.53 7.85
C GLY A 17 -17.13 2.44 9.03
N HIS A 18 -16.14 2.03 9.83
CA HIS A 18 -15.61 2.80 10.96
C HIS A 18 -14.52 3.82 10.55
N ILE A 19 -14.02 3.76 9.32
CA ILE A 19 -13.04 4.71 8.77
C ILE A 19 -13.81 5.83 8.03
N PRO A 20 -13.44 7.11 8.20
CA PRO A 20 -14.11 8.20 7.51
C PRO A 20 -13.90 8.13 5.98
N ALA A 21 -14.88 8.64 5.23
CA ALA A 21 -14.92 8.53 3.77
C ALA A 21 -13.70 9.15 3.07
N ASP A 22 -13.19 10.27 3.57
CA ASP A 22 -11.99 10.95 3.06
C ASP A 22 -10.76 10.03 3.09
N LYS A 23 -10.57 9.35 4.23
CA LYS A 23 -9.50 8.40 4.48
C LYS A 23 -9.59 7.16 3.58
N LYS A 24 -10.81 6.63 3.38
CA LYS A 24 -11.07 5.53 2.44
C LYS A 24 -10.76 5.93 1.01
N ALA A 25 -11.23 7.10 0.59
CA ALA A 25 -11.00 7.62 -0.75
C ALA A 25 -9.51 7.77 -1.03
N ALA A 26 -8.73 8.25 -0.06
CA ALA A 26 -7.30 8.41 -0.21
C ALA A 26 -6.54 7.06 -0.28
N LEU A 27 -6.90 6.08 0.55
CA LEU A 27 -6.35 4.70 0.46
C LEU A 27 -6.70 4.04 -0.88
N SER A 28 -7.96 4.18 -1.32
CA SER A 28 -8.45 3.66 -2.59
C SER A 28 -7.75 4.30 -3.79
N ALA A 29 -7.50 5.61 -3.73
CA ALA A 29 -6.73 6.33 -4.73
C ALA A 29 -5.27 5.85 -4.75
N ALA A 30 -4.66 5.65 -3.59
CA ALA A 30 -3.31 5.10 -3.48
C ALA A 30 -3.21 3.71 -4.12
N LEU A 31 -4.11 2.79 -3.78
CA LEU A 31 -4.16 1.45 -4.39
C LEU A 31 -4.32 1.51 -5.93
N SER A 32 -5.11 2.46 -6.42
CA SER A 32 -5.31 2.65 -7.86
C SER A 32 -4.05 3.17 -8.57
N LYS A 33 -3.24 4.01 -7.90
CA LYS A 33 -1.92 4.46 -8.40
C LYS A 33 -0.89 3.32 -8.41
N LEU A 34 -0.95 2.42 -7.44
CA LEU A 34 0.00 1.31 -7.30
C LEU A 34 -0.19 0.22 -8.37
N LYS A 35 -1.43 -0.04 -8.80
CA LYS A 35 -1.77 -1.09 -9.78
C LYS A 35 -0.88 -1.06 -11.04
N PRO A 36 -0.75 0.06 -11.78
CA PRO A 36 0.12 0.12 -12.97
C PRO A 36 1.62 0.03 -12.65
N GLU A 37 2.05 0.54 -11.50
CA GLU A 37 3.47 0.49 -11.08
C GLU A 37 3.89 -0.94 -10.76
N VAL A 38 3.08 -1.68 -10.00
CA VAL A 38 3.30 -3.10 -9.70
C VAL A 38 3.20 -3.96 -10.95
N ALA A 39 2.33 -3.61 -11.90
CA ALA A 39 2.28 -4.31 -13.19
C ALA A 39 3.58 -4.13 -13.99
N GLN A 40 4.16 -2.92 -14.02
CA GLN A 40 5.46 -2.66 -14.66
C GLN A 40 6.58 -3.44 -13.98
N ILE A 41 6.66 -3.38 -12.66
CA ILE A 41 7.70 -4.10 -11.89
C ILE A 41 7.50 -5.61 -12.03
N SER A 42 6.26 -6.10 -12.17
CA SER A 42 6.02 -7.54 -12.33
C SER A 42 6.60 -8.10 -13.63
N GLN A 43 6.88 -7.26 -14.63
CA GLN A 43 7.51 -7.68 -15.89
C GLN A 43 9.02 -7.94 -15.72
N THR A 44 9.68 -7.20 -14.84
CA THR A 44 11.14 -7.28 -14.60
C THR A 44 11.49 -8.02 -13.31
N HIS A 45 10.69 -7.84 -12.26
CA HIS A 45 10.88 -8.32 -10.90
C HIS A 45 9.55 -8.78 -10.27
N ARG A 46 9.00 -9.89 -10.78
CA ARG A 46 7.73 -10.47 -10.31
C ARG A 46 7.66 -10.70 -8.80
N GLU A 47 8.72 -11.21 -8.18
CA GLU A 47 8.76 -11.47 -6.73
C GLU A 47 8.66 -10.19 -5.89
N HIS A 48 9.29 -9.10 -6.35
CA HIS A 48 9.19 -7.80 -5.70
C HIS A 48 7.80 -7.21 -5.86
N ALA A 49 7.22 -7.30 -7.05
CA ALA A 49 5.85 -6.87 -7.31
C ALA A 49 4.83 -7.60 -6.40
N GLU A 50 4.99 -8.91 -6.22
CA GLU A 50 4.17 -9.69 -5.29
C GLU A 50 4.39 -9.30 -3.81
N SER A 51 5.63 -9.02 -3.42
CA SER A 51 5.96 -8.59 -2.05
C SER A 51 5.39 -7.21 -1.73
N ILE A 52 5.51 -6.25 -2.65
CA ILE A 52 4.93 -4.91 -2.54
C ILE A 52 3.40 -4.99 -2.42
N ALA A 53 2.75 -5.78 -3.28
CA ALA A 53 1.30 -5.98 -3.21
C ALA A 53 0.87 -6.59 -1.88
N ARG A 54 1.64 -7.55 -1.34
CA ARG A 54 1.41 -8.15 -0.01
C ARG A 54 1.55 -7.14 1.12
N LEU A 55 2.62 -6.34 1.11
CA LEU A 55 2.87 -5.34 2.14
C LEU A 55 1.79 -4.25 2.12
N VAL A 56 1.40 -3.77 0.95
CA VAL A 56 0.35 -2.76 0.82
C VAL A 56 -1.01 -3.29 1.28
N GLU A 57 -1.37 -4.52 0.90
CA GLU A 57 -2.57 -5.21 1.40
C GLU A 57 -2.56 -5.30 2.93
N ALA A 58 -1.48 -5.81 3.52
CA ALA A 58 -1.35 -5.93 4.97
C ALA A 58 -1.43 -4.57 5.68
N SER A 59 -0.81 -3.55 5.11
CA SER A 59 -0.81 -2.19 5.68
C SER A 59 -2.20 -1.56 5.61
N ALA A 60 -2.89 -1.69 4.48
CA ALA A 60 -4.23 -1.17 4.30
C ALA A 60 -5.20 -1.87 5.27
N HIS A 61 -5.10 -3.20 5.36
CA HIS A 61 -5.93 -4.00 6.26
C HIS A 61 -5.73 -3.62 7.73
N GLU A 62 -4.48 -3.41 8.17
CA GLU A 62 -4.17 -2.96 9.54
C GLU A 62 -4.62 -1.51 9.77
N ALA A 63 -4.54 -0.63 8.77
CA ALA A 63 -5.00 0.75 8.87
C ALA A 63 -6.53 0.87 8.94
N THR A 64 -7.24 -0.07 8.32
CA THR A 64 -8.70 -0.18 8.37
C THR A 64 -9.19 -1.14 9.44
N ARG A 65 -8.34 -1.46 10.42
CA ARG A 65 -8.71 -2.32 11.54
C ARG A 65 -9.33 -1.47 12.65
N PRO A 66 -10.40 -1.96 13.31
CA PRO A 66 -11.01 -1.23 14.43
C PRO A 66 -10.03 -1.04 15.60
N GLU A 67 -9.20 -2.05 15.89
CA GLU A 67 -8.11 -1.96 16.86
C GLU A 67 -6.79 -1.72 16.11
N LYS A 68 -6.36 -0.46 16.07
CA LYS A 68 -5.17 -0.06 15.32
C LYS A 68 -3.90 -0.51 16.04
N ARG A 69 -2.98 -1.13 15.28
CA ARG A 69 -1.63 -1.47 15.75
C ARG A 69 -0.58 -0.62 15.03
N PRO A 70 -0.23 0.57 15.57
CA PRO A 70 0.70 1.48 14.92
C PRO A 70 2.10 0.86 14.73
N GLU A 71 2.53 -0.02 15.63
CA GLU A 71 3.81 -0.75 15.51
C GLU A 71 3.85 -1.66 14.27
N ASN A 72 2.75 -2.36 13.98
CA ASN A 72 2.62 -3.19 12.78
C ASN A 72 2.65 -2.33 11.52
N LEU A 73 1.90 -1.21 11.50
CA LEU A 73 1.88 -0.29 10.37
C LEU A 73 3.24 0.33 10.10
N ASN A 74 3.97 0.71 11.14
CA ASN A 74 5.31 1.27 11.02
C ASN A 74 6.29 0.23 10.46
N ARG A 75 6.24 -1.01 10.97
CA ARG A 75 7.02 -2.13 10.43
C ARG A 75 6.70 -2.37 8.95
N LEU A 76 5.43 -2.49 8.58
CA LEU A 76 5.01 -2.74 7.19
C LEU A 76 5.41 -1.59 6.27
N SER A 77 5.29 -0.34 6.73
CA SER A 77 5.74 0.84 5.99
C SER A 77 7.25 0.83 5.76
N ASN A 78 8.02 0.41 6.77
CA ASN A 78 9.48 0.30 6.67
C ASN A 78 9.89 -0.83 5.71
N GLU A 79 9.27 -2.01 5.82
CA GLU A 79 9.52 -3.13 4.88
C GLU A 79 9.12 -2.77 3.44
N LEU A 80 8.05 -1.99 3.26
CA LEU A 80 7.63 -1.48 1.96
C LEU A 80 8.67 -0.51 1.39
N ARG A 81 9.20 0.41 2.21
CA ARG A 81 10.29 1.32 1.80
C ARG A 81 11.54 0.56 1.37
N GLN A 82 11.99 -0.41 2.17
CA GLN A 82 13.15 -1.24 1.81
C GLN A 82 12.94 -2.03 0.52
N SER A 83 11.71 -2.50 0.28
CA SER A 83 11.36 -3.21 -0.95
C SER A 83 11.43 -2.32 -2.19
N VAL A 84 11.23 -1.00 -2.05
CA VAL A 84 11.24 -0.04 -3.16
C VAL A 84 12.51 0.78 -3.29
N GLU A 85 13.37 0.79 -2.27
CA GLU A 85 14.67 1.49 -2.27
C GLU A 85 15.57 1.03 -3.43
N ASN A 86 15.62 -0.29 -3.67
CA ASN A 86 16.35 -0.85 -4.82
C ASN A 86 15.78 -0.44 -6.19
N PHE A 87 14.58 0.15 -6.22
CA PHE A 87 13.93 0.63 -7.43
C PHE A 87 13.96 2.16 -7.56
N GLU A 88 14.66 2.91 -6.70
CA GLU A 88 14.77 4.38 -6.82
C GLU A 88 15.29 4.84 -8.19
N GLY A 89 16.26 4.12 -8.77
CA GLY A 89 16.83 4.44 -10.08
C GLY A 89 15.95 4.03 -11.27
N SER A 90 15.18 2.94 -11.14
CA SER A 90 14.44 2.33 -12.25
C SER A 90 12.94 2.68 -12.25
N HIS A 91 12.35 2.83 -11.06
CA HIS A 91 10.93 3.11 -10.85
C HIS A 91 10.75 4.23 -9.79
N PRO A 92 11.16 5.47 -10.09
CA PRO A 92 11.05 6.59 -9.13
C PRO A 92 9.61 6.90 -8.73
N ARG A 93 8.63 6.60 -9.59
CA ARG A 93 7.19 6.76 -9.31
C ARG A 93 6.72 5.84 -8.18
N LEU A 94 7.29 4.64 -8.06
CA LEU A 94 6.94 3.67 -7.03
C LEU A 94 7.42 4.15 -5.66
N VAL A 95 8.62 4.72 -5.62
CA VAL A 95 9.21 5.26 -4.39
C VAL A 95 8.44 6.48 -3.92
N ALA A 96 8.07 7.37 -4.85
CA ALA A 96 7.18 8.49 -4.57
C ALA A 96 5.83 8.00 -4.02
N PHE A 97 5.25 6.96 -4.64
CA PHE A 97 4.03 6.33 -4.16
C PHE A 97 4.17 5.81 -2.73
N VAL A 98 5.22 5.03 -2.42
CA VAL A 98 5.42 4.49 -1.06
C VAL A 98 5.59 5.61 -0.03
N THR A 99 6.24 6.70 -0.42
CA THR A 99 6.39 7.89 0.44
C THR A 99 5.04 8.53 0.73
N GLU A 100 4.22 8.79 -0.30
CA GLU A 100 2.85 9.29 -0.13
C GLU A 100 2.00 8.32 0.70
N TYR A 101 2.12 7.02 0.45
CA TYR A 101 1.35 5.98 1.14
C TYR A 101 1.71 5.88 2.62
N SER A 102 3.01 5.89 2.98
CA SER A 102 3.42 5.95 4.39
C SER A 102 2.89 7.20 5.08
N ALA A 103 2.93 8.37 4.43
CA ALA A 103 2.38 9.60 5.00
C ALA A 103 0.86 9.48 5.22
N LEU A 104 0.15 8.85 4.28
CA LEU A 104 -1.28 8.56 4.40
C LEU A 104 -1.58 7.65 5.59
N LEU A 105 -0.83 6.55 5.72
CA LEU A 105 -0.94 5.61 6.85
C LEU A 105 -0.68 6.31 8.18
N SER A 106 0.28 7.23 8.23
CA SER A 106 0.49 8.06 9.42
C SER A 106 -0.73 8.93 9.72
N ALA A 107 -1.25 9.66 8.74
CA ALA A 107 -2.45 10.50 8.91
C ALA A 107 -3.71 9.71 9.31
N LEU A 108 -3.77 8.39 9.03
CA LEU A 108 -4.88 7.50 9.35
C LEU A 108 -5.04 7.22 10.85
N GLY A 109 -3.99 7.38 11.65
CA GLY A 109 -4.04 7.22 13.11
C GLY A 109 -2.78 6.56 13.67
N ILE A 110 -1.62 7.10 13.27
CA ILE A 110 -0.32 6.99 13.92
C ILE A 110 0.02 8.38 14.41
#